data_AF-A0A117P188-F1
#
_entry.id   AF-A0A117P188-F1
#
_cell.length_a   1.000
_cell.length_b   1.000
_cell.length_c   1.000
_cell.angle_alpha   90.00
_cell.angle_beta   90.00
_cell.angle_gamma   90.00
#
_symmetry.space_group_name_H-M   'P 1'
#
loop_
_entity.id
_entity.type
_entity.pdbx_description
1 polymer ?
#
loop_
_entity_poly.entity_id
_entity_poly.type
_entity_poly.pdbx_seq_one_letter_code
_entity_poly.pdbx_strand_id
1 'polypeptide(L)'
;MTEVTGTPEKGTNPWAQGIAAVVLVAALGGGLWASGETSGTSGPPPATCSDEEPAKRTGRVTGAQLCEALHRPDLAELLGTPTETAKSAGGSDGSVGLAGGKDIPMPSAEVEFDTCTVTLSATYDGLPVTGSHELLGDGRQRTVLGRPAVLYSDRTIRIDFRLDGGDADSGPGVPLRALTVAQDAKDSGGSFDVTLWRADGMVPDDAVLIRVAEKVLPTVPGWAAGR
;
A
#
# COMPACT_ATOMS: atom_id res chain seq x y z
N MET A 1 -57.99 36.98 38.15
CA MET A 1 -58.18 38.24 37.41
C MET A 1 -57.00 39.13 37.72
N THR A 2 -56.39 39.69 36.67
CA THR A 2 -55.32 40.72 36.60
C THR A 2 -53.89 40.37 37.05
N GLU A 3 -53.03 40.25 36.04
CA GLU A 3 -51.60 40.57 36.00
C GLU A 3 -51.33 42.01 36.49
N VAL A 4 -50.11 42.28 36.98
CA VAL A 4 -49.20 43.30 36.40
C VAL A 4 -47.78 43.08 36.91
N THR A 5 -46.90 43.29 35.95
CA THR A 5 -45.45 43.20 35.85
C THR A 5 -44.67 44.06 36.84
N GLY A 6 -43.47 43.56 37.20
CA GLY A 6 -42.37 44.35 37.71
C GLY A 6 -41.06 43.76 37.21
N THR A 7 -40.52 44.32 36.14
CA THR A 7 -39.12 44.11 35.75
C THR A 7 -38.22 44.87 36.72
N PRO A 8 -37.08 44.29 37.13
CA PRO A 8 -35.87 45.07 37.27
C PRO A 8 -34.83 44.53 36.30
N GLU A 9 -34.34 45.41 35.43
CA GLU A 9 -33.11 45.19 34.69
C GLU A 9 -31.98 44.85 35.67
N LYS A 10 -31.24 43.77 35.41
CA LYS A 10 -29.94 43.56 36.04
C LYS A 10 -28.92 43.08 35.02
N GLY A 11 -28.19 44.09 34.55
CA GLY A 11 -26.78 44.09 34.18
C GLY A 11 -26.14 42.75 33.87
N THR A 12 -25.78 42.63 32.60
CA THR A 12 -24.75 41.75 32.07
C THR A 12 -23.54 41.73 33.01
N ASN A 13 -23.24 40.56 33.58
CA ASN A 13 -21.98 40.25 34.22
C ASN A 13 -21.12 39.50 33.17
N PRO A 14 -20.17 40.17 32.50
CA PRO A 14 -19.26 39.56 31.52
C PRO A 14 -18.11 38.73 32.15
N TRP A 15 -18.20 38.35 33.43
CA TRP A 15 -17.10 37.75 34.20
C TRP A 15 -17.48 36.43 34.92
N ALA A 16 -18.45 35.70 34.38
CA ALA A 16 -18.77 34.33 34.83
C ALA A 16 -18.59 33.26 33.73
N GLN A 17 -17.96 33.62 32.60
CA GLN A 17 -17.80 32.75 31.44
C GLN A 17 -16.33 32.55 31.02
N GLY A 18 -15.40 32.74 31.97
CA GLY A 18 -13.96 32.55 31.74
C GLY A 18 -13.35 31.31 32.40
N ILE A 19 -14.04 30.67 33.35
CA ILE A 19 -13.42 29.65 34.22
C ILE A 19 -13.84 28.20 33.84
N ALA A 20 -14.94 28.01 33.09
CA ALA A 20 -15.35 26.67 32.67
C ALA A 20 -14.44 26.06 31.59
N ALA A 21 -13.74 26.86 30.79
CA ALA A 21 -12.90 26.37 29.70
C ALA A 21 -11.52 25.87 30.14
N VAL A 22 -10.98 26.36 31.26
CA VAL A 22 -9.61 26.01 31.71
C VAL A 22 -9.57 24.62 32.38
N VAL A 23 -10.67 24.19 33.02
CA VAL A 23 -10.73 22.89 33.70
C VAL A 23 -10.82 21.71 32.71
N LEU A 24 -11.48 21.91 31.56
CA LEU A 24 -11.56 20.89 30.50
C LEU A 24 -10.23 20.67 29.76
N VAL A 25 -9.41 21.72 29.59
CA VAL A 25 -8.09 21.59 28.97
C VAL A 25 -7.07 20.95 29.94
N ALA A 26 -7.17 21.19 31.24
CA ALA A 26 -6.29 20.54 32.22
C ALA A 26 -6.60 19.03 32.37
N ALA A 27 -7.87 18.63 32.30
CA ALA A 27 -8.27 17.22 32.34
C ALA A 27 -7.92 16.45 31.06
N LEU A 28 -7.90 17.12 29.89
CA LEU A 28 -7.48 16.53 28.62
C LEU A 28 -5.95 16.62 28.38
N GLY A 29 -5.26 17.57 29.00
CA GLY A 29 -3.80 17.74 28.89
C GLY A 29 -2.98 16.87 29.83
N GLY A 30 -3.52 16.45 30.99
CA GLY A 30 -2.80 15.62 31.95
C GLY A 30 -2.79 14.12 31.64
N GLY A 31 -3.75 13.62 30.87
CA GLY A 31 -3.88 12.19 30.56
C GLY A 31 -2.93 11.67 29.48
N LEU A 32 -2.27 12.56 28.72
CA LEU A 32 -1.48 12.19 27.55
C LEU A 32 0.04 12.14 27.79
N TRP A 33 0.51 12.39 29.02
CA TRP A 33 1.95 12.46 29.35
C TRP A 33 2.44 11.35 30.30
N ALA A 34 1.65 10.31 30.54
CA ALA A 34 2.01 9.19 31.42
C ALA A 34 2.34 7.88 30.66
N SER A 35 2.81 7.97 29.43
CA SER A 35 3.35 6.84 28.66
C SER A 35 4.78 7.12 28.20
N GLY A 36 5.61 7.53 29.16
CA GLY A 36 7.06 7.55 29.04
C GLY A 36 7.67 6.43 29.88
N GLU A 37 8.51 5.63 29.23
CA GLU A 37 9.54 4.74 29.79
C GLU A 37 9.14 3.32 30.23
N THR A 38 9.16 2.41 29.25
CA THR A 38 9.89 1.13 29.40
C THR A 38 10.88 0.96 28.26
N SER A 39 12.08 1.50 28.45
CA SER A 39 13.24 1.24 27.60
C SER A 39 13.68 -0.22 27.75
N GLY A 40 13.13 -1.08 26.89
CA GLY A 40 13.71 -2.37 26.56
C GLY A 40 14.47 -2.24 25.24
N THR A 41 15.67 -2.82 25.16
CA THR A 41 16.47 -2.90 23.94
C THR A 41 15.80 -3.80 22.90
N SER A 42 14.80 -3.28 22.19
CA SER A 42 14.19 -3.97 21.05
C SER A 42 13.91 -2.92 20.00
N GLY A 43 14.49 -3.08 18.81
CA GLY A 43 14.08 -2.29 17.65
C GLY A 43 12.58 -2.46 17.37
N PRO A 44 12.00 -1.67 16.44
CA PRO A 44 10.62 -1.85 16.02
C PRO A 44 10.35 -3.34 15.73
N PRO A 45 9.19 -3.89 16.14
CA PRO A 45 8.86 -5.28 15.84
C PRO A 45 8.94 -5.51 14.32
N PRO A 46 9.39 -6.68 13.86
CA PRO A 46 9.46 -6.97 12.43
C PRO A 46 8.08 -6.79 11.82
N ALA A 47 8.03 -6.22 10.61
CA ALA A 47 6.79 -6.08 9.88
C ALA A 47 6.11 -7.45 9.74
N THR A 48 4.83 -7.53 10.07
CA THR A 48 4.06 -8.77 9.92
C THR A 48 3.01 -8.58 8.86
N CYS A 49 2.94 -9.52 7.92
CA CYS A 49 1.83 -9.62 6.99
C CYS A 49 0.54 -9.75 7.78
N SER A 50 -0.26 -8.70 7.75
CA SER A 50 -1.54 -8.65 8.44
C SER A 50 -2.61 -9.20 7.52
N ASP A 51 -3.46 -10.07 8.05
CA ASP A 51 -4.67 -10.50 7.37
C ASP A 51 -5.71 -9.37 7.47
N GLU A 52 -6.01 -8.70 6.36
CA GLU A 52 -7.35 -8.13 6.20
C GLU A 52 -8.34 -9.28 5.95
N GLU A 53 -9.63 -9.07 6.28
CA GLU A 53 -10.65 -10.12 6.42
C GLU A 53 -10.55 -11.25 5.37
N PRO A 54 -10.62 -12.53 5.78
CA PRO A 54 -10.34 -13.65 4.90
C PRO A 54 -11.28 -13.67 3.69
N ALA A 55 -10.73 -13.43 2.50
CA ALA A 55 -11.48 -13.62 1.27
C ALA A 55 -12.02 -15.06 1.16
N LYS A 56 -13.22 -15.20 0.61
CA LYS A 56 -13.78 -16.52 0.28
C LYS A 56 -12.80 -17.28 -0.61
N ARG A 57 -12.54 -18.56 -0.31
CA ARG A 57 -11.70 -19.44 -1.13
C ARG A 57 -12.25 -19.50 -2.56
N THR A 58 -11.58 -18.81 -3.47
CA THR A 58 -12.01 -18.65 -4.87
C THR A 58 -11.07 -19.32 -5.87
N GLY A 59 -10.09 -20.10 -5.40
CA GLY A 59 -9.01 -20.65 -6.24
C GLY A 59 -8.00 -19.59 -6.70
N ARG A 60 -8.04 -18.39 -6.09
CA ARG A 60 -7.16 -17.25 -6.31
C ARG A 60 -6.27 -17.07 -5.09
N VAL A 61 -5.11 -16.46 -5.30
CA VAL A 61 -4.25 -16.02 -4.19
C VAL A 61 -4.89 -14.87 -3.43
N THR A 62 -4.62 -14.79 -2.13
CA THR A 62 -5.00 -13.64 -1.30
C THR A 62 -3.83 -12.66 -1.15
N GLY A 63 -4.11 -11.43 -0.73
CA GLY A 63 -3.10 -10.43 -0.37
C GLY A 63 -2.15 -10.94 0.71
N ALA A 64 -2.67 -11.65 1.72
CA ALA A 64 -1.84 -12.28 2.75
C ALA A 64 -0.84 -13.28 2.17
N GLN A 65 -1.29 -14.14 1.25
CA GLN A 65 -0.41 -15.11 0.56
C GLN A 65 0.64 -14.42 -0.31
N LEU A 66 0.28 -13.32 -0.96
CA LEU A 66 1.23 -12.50 -1.70
C LEU A 66 2.24 -11.83 -0.77
N CYS A 67 1.80 -11.38 0.41
CA CYS A 67 2.68 -10.77 1.40
C CYS A 67 3.67 -11.80 1.96
N GLU A 68 3.21 -13.01 2.30
CA GLU A 68 4.10 -14.09 2.73
C GLU A 68 5.14 -14.46 1.66
N ALA A 69 4.74 -14.44 0.38
CA ALA A 69 5.65 -14.71 -0.74
C ALA A 69 6.67 -13.57 -0.96
N LEU A 70 6.24 -12.32 -0.77
CA LEU A 70 7.07 -11.13 -1.00
C LEU A 70 8.00 -10.84 0.19
N HIS A 71 7.48 -10.85 1.43
CA HIS A 71 8.17 -10.51 2.67
C HIS A 71 9.13 -11.61 3.14
N ARG A 72 10.13 -11.89 2.29
CA ARG A 72 11.18 -12.88 2.51
C ARG A 72 12.36 -12.27 3.28
N PRO A 73 13.10 -13.08 4.05
CA PRO A 73 14.28 -12.61 4.78
C PRO A 73 15.42 -12.11 3.87
N ASP A 74 15.49 -12.58 2.63
CA ASP A 74 16.49 -12.18 1.63
C ASP A 74 16.04 -11.00 0.74
N LEU A 75 14.83 -10.44 0.94
CA LEU A 75 14.28 -9.41 0.07
C LEU A 75 15.17 -8.16 0.01
N ALA A 76 15.66 -7.68 1.15
CA ALA A 76 16.55 -6.53 1.21
C ALA A 76 17.84 -6.75 0.41
N GLU A 77 18.41 -7.96 0.45
CA GLU A 77 19.57 -8.33 -0.35
C GLU A 77 19.25 -8.33 -1.85
N LEU A 78 18.08 -8.86 -2.25
CA LEU A 78 17.63 -8.86 -3.64
C LEU A 78 17.47 -7.45 -4.22
N LEU A 79 17.00 -6.53 -3.38
CA LEU A 79 16.83 -5.10 -3.68
C LEU A 79 18.15 -4.32 -3.70
N GLY A 80 19.26 -4.92 -3.24
CA GLY A 80 20.57 -4.27 -3.17
C GLY A 80 20.76 -3.40 -1.93
N THR A 81 19.91 -3.59 -0.90
CA THR A 81 19.91 -2.84 0.36
C THR A 81 20.01 -3.80 1.55
N PRO A 82 21.03 -4.69 1.63
CA PRO A 82 21.08 -5.80 2.59
C PRO A 82 21.10 -5.38 4.07
N THR A 83 21.36 -4.11 4.37
CA THR A 83 21.35 -3.57 5.75
C THR A 83 19.99 -3.02 6.17
N GLU A 84 19.04 -2.88 5.24
CA GLU A 84 17.71 -2.36 5.54
C GLU A 84 16.80 -3.43 6.12
N THR A 85 15.91 -3.00 7.02
CA THR A 85 14.83 -3.84 7.55
C THR A 85 13.50 -3.30 7.04
N ALA A 86 12.57 -4.19 6.72
CA ALA A 86 11.23 -3.77 6.31
C ALA A 86 10.57 -2.97 7.44
N LYS A 87 10.09 -1.76 7.11
CA LYS A 87 9.30 -0.90 8.00
C LYS A 87 7.87 -1.41 8.14
N SER A 88 7.31 -1.84 7.02
CA SER A 88 5.94 -2.32 6.92
C SER A 88 5.87 -3.43 5.88
N ALA A 89 4.90 -4.32 6.08
CA ALA A 89 4.59 -5.42 5.18
C ALA A 89 3.10 -5.71 5.34
N GLY A 90 2.36 -5.73 4.25
CA GLY A 90 0.91 -5.88 4.29
C GLY A 90 0.38 -6.50 3.01
N GLY A 91 -0.75 -7.19 3.13
CA GLY A 91 -1.51 -7.73 2.02
C GLY A 91 -2.92 -7.18 2.01
N SER A 92 -3.50 -6.99 0.82
CA SER A 92 -4.90 -6.60 0.65
C SER A 92 -5.59 -7.47 -0.39
N ASP A 93 -6.87 -7.77 -0.19
CA ASP A 93 -7.72 -8.50 -1.13
C ASP A 93 -8.56 -7.54 -1.99
N GLY A 94 -7.89 -6.55 -2.58
CA GLY A 94 -8.51 -5.50 -3.37
C GLY A 94 -9.22 -5.98 -4.64
N SER A 95 -10.03 -5.10 -5.23
CA SER A 95 -10.65 -5.31 -6.54
C SER A 95 -10.77 -3.99 -7.29
N VAL A 96 -10.79 -4.08 -8.62
CA VAL A 96 -11.04 -2.95 -9.51
C VAL A 96 -12.42 -3.12 -10.13
N GLY A 97 -13.27 -2.12 -9.90
CA GLY A 97 -14.60 -2.06 -10.52
C GLY A 97 -14.52 -1.55 -11.96
N LEU A 98 -15.20 -2.25 -12.88
CA LEU A 98 -15.44 -1.74 -14.23
C LEU A 98 -16.82 -1.08 -14.26
N ALA A 99 -16.94 0.09 -14.89
CA ALA A 99 -18.22 0.77 -15.02
C ALA A 99 -19.27 -0.14 -15.70
N GLY A 100 -20.30 -0.54 -14.94
CA GLY A 100 -21.35 -1.45 -15.42
C GLY A 100 -20.95 -2.93 -15.51
N GLY A 101 -19.77 -3.30 -14.99
CA GLY A 101 -19.23 -4.66 -15.02
C GLY A 101 -19.08 -5.30 -13.64
N LYS A 102 -18.56 -6.53 -13.63
CA LYS A 102 -18.18 -7.23 -12.40
C LYS A 102 -16.77 -6.80 -11.98
N ASP A 103 -16.57 -6.61 -10.68
CA ASP A 103 -15.25 -6.32 -10.12
C ASP A 103 -14.23 -7.41 -10.47
N ILE A 104 -13.07 -6.97 -10.93
CA ILE A 104 -11.91 -7.82 -11.16
C ILE A 104 -11.11 -7.84 -9.86
N PRO A 105 -10.96 -8.99 -9.19
CA PRO A 105 -10.11 -9.07 -8.02
C PRO A 105 -8.66 -8.80 -8.40
N MET A 106 -8.01 -8.00 -7.57
CA MET A 106 -6.62 -7.59 -7.70
C MET A 106 -5.96 -7.62 -6.32
N PRO A 107 -5.75 -8.81 -5.72
CA PRO A 107 -5.02 -8.93 -4.48
C PRO A 107 -3.61 -8.38 -4.66
N SER A 108 -3.10 -7.75 -3.62
CA SER A 108 -1.77 -7.14 -3.62
C SER A 108 -1.09 -7.34 -2.28
N ALA A 109 0.23 -7.20 -2.30
CA ALA A 109 1.04 -7.08 -1.11
C ALA A 109 2.14 -6.05 -1.33
N GLU A 110 2.49 -5.36 -0.26
CA GLU A 110 3.51 -4.32 -0.25
C GLU A 110 4.50 -4.59 0.88
N VAL A 111 5.78 -4.34 0.61
CA VAL A 111 6.83 -4.28 1.62
C VAL A 111 7.58 -2.96 1.45
N GLU A 112 7.61 -2.17 2.51
CA GLU A 112 8.26 -0.87 2.56
C GLU A 112 9.59 -0.97 3.31
N PHE A 113 10.65 -0.40 2.73
CA PHE A 113 11.94 -0.21 3.36
C PHE A 113 12.23 1.30 3.52
N ASP A 114 13.41 1.65 4.03
CA ASP A 114 13.80 3.05 4.16
C ASP A 114 13.94 3.75 2.81
N THR A 115 14.47 3.05 1.81
CA THR A 115 14.83 3.67 0.53
C THR A 115 13.93 3.26 -0.64
N CYS A 116 13.13 2.22 -0.48
CA CYS A 116 12.31 1.69 -1.56
C CYS A 116 11.07 0.95 -1.06
N THR A 117 10.12 0.81 -1.97
CA THR A 117 8.89 0.05 -1.75
C THR A 117 8.70 -0.89 -2.91
N VAL A 118 8.43 -2.15 -2.59
CA VAL A 118 8.14 -3.20 -3.56
C VAL A 118 6.72 -3.70 -3.36
N THR A 119 6.01 -3.89 -4.47
CA THR A 119 4.64 -4.40 -4.47
C THR A 119 4.57 -5.64 -5.36
N LEU A 120 3.81 -6.63 -4.93
CA LEU A 120 3.42 -7.80 -5.70
C LEU A 120 1.90 -7.85 -5.78
N SER A 121 1.33 -7.82 -6.98
CA SER A 121 -0.10 -8.02 -7.17
C SER A 121 -0.40 -9.16 -8.14
N ALA A 122 -1.62 -9.69 -8.08
CA ALA A 122 -2.14 -10.60 -9.08
C ALA A 122 -3.41 -10.02 -9.72
N THR A 123 -3.58 -10.16 -11.02
CA THR A 123 -4.80 -9.78 -11.76
C THR A 123 -5.41 -11.01 -12.45
N TYR A 124 -6.74 -11.04 -12.50
CA TYR A 124 -7.54 -12.11 -13.08
C TYR A 124 -8.52 -11.57 -14.14
N ASP A 125 -8.01 -10.69 -15.01
CA ASP A 125 -8.76 -10.04 -16.10
C ASP A 125 -8.98 -10.93 -17.33
N GLY A 126 -8.27 -12.06 -17.42
CA GLY A 126 -8.32 -12.97 -18.57
C GLY A 126 -7.57 -12.45 -19.80
N LEU A 127 -6.73 -11.42 -19.65
CA LEU A 127 -5.95 -10.83 -20.73
C LEU A 127 -4.54 -11.43 -20.76
N PRO A 128 -4.03 -11.80 -21.95
CA PRO A 128 -2.66 -12.29 -22.12
C PRO A 128 -1.64 -11.16 -21.99
N VAL A 129 -0.50 -11.46 -21.38
CA VAL A 129 0.61 -10.52 -21.16
C VAL A 129 1.35 -10.19 -22.44
N THR A 130 1.49 -11.13 -23.38
CA THR A 130 2.26 -10.91 -24.62
C THR A 130 1.75 -9.70 -25.43
N GLY A 131 0.43 -9.48 -25.42
CA GLY A 131 -0.22 -8.39 -26.13
C GLY A 131 -0.16 -7.03 -25.42
N SER A 132 0.21 -6.97 -24.14
CA SER A 132 0.15 -5.71 -23.37
C SER A 132 1.28 -4.73 -23.71
N HIS A 133 2.43 -5.22 -24.21
CA HIS A 133 3.60 -4.37 -24.46
C HIS A 133 3.34 -3.22 -25.45
N GLU A 134 2.44 -3.41 -26.43
CA GLU A 134 2.08 -2.37 -27.41
C GLU A 134 1.29 -1.22 -26.78
N LEU A 135 0.58 -1.51 -25.68
CA LEU A 135 -0.20 -0.53 -24.92
C LEU A 135 0.68 0.19 -23.88
N LEU A 136 1.75 -0.47 -23.43
CA LEU A 136 2.59 -0.03 -22.31
C LEU A 136 3.78 0.84 -22.74
N GLY A 137 3.61 1.68 -23.77
CA GLY A 137 4.57 2.71 -24.17
C GLY A 137 6.00 2.20 -24.43
N ASP A 138 6.84 2.16 -23.39
CA ASP A 138 8.22 1.63 -23.39
C ASP A 138 8.33 0.14 -23.05
N GLY A 139 7.20 -0.58 -23.10
CA GLY A 139 7.07 -2.00 -22.78
C GLY A 139 8.03 -2.89 -23.56
N ARG A 140 8.86 -3.63 -22.84
CA ARG A 140 9.81 -4.60 -23.40
C ARG A 140 9.37 -6.01 -23.06
N GLN A 141 9.11 -6.81 -24.08
CA GLN A 141 8.85 -8.24 -23.91
C GLN A 141 10.07 -8.96 -23.32
N ARG A 142 9.79 -9.89 -22.41
CA ARG A 142 10.75 -10.73 -21.70
C ARG A 142 10.15 -12.12 -21.48
N THR A 143 10.99 -13.01 -21.00
CA THR A 143 10.57 -14.30 -20.46
C THR A 143 11.14 -14.42 -19.05
N VAL A 144 10.28 -14.73 -18.10
CA VAL A 144 10.66 -14.91 -16.68
C VAL A 144 10.13 -16.26 -16.26
N LEU A 145 11.01 -17.14 -15.77
CA LEU A 145 10.65 -18.49 -15.32
C LEU A 145 9.82 -19.29 -16.36
N GLY A 146 10.15 -19.12 -17.65
CA GLY A 146 9.46 -19.79 -18.76
C GLY A 146 8.09 -19.23 -19.11
N ARG A 147 7.70 -18.06 -18.57
CA ARG A 147 6.43 -17.38 -18.85
C ARG A 147 6.65 -16.06 -19.58
N PRO A 148 5.71 -15.65 -20.46
CA PRO A 148 5.73 -14.32 -21.05
C PRO A 148 5.71 -13.24 -19.97
N ALA A 149 6.50 -12.20 -20.20
CA ALA A 149 6.58 -11.07 -19.29
C ALA A 149 6.78 -9.77 -20.07
N VAL A 150 6.36 -8.65 -19.49
CA VAL A 150 6.57 -7.31 -20.03
C VAL A 150 7.13 -6.41 -18.94
N LEU A 151 8.19 -5.68 -19.29
CA LEU A 151 8.88 -4.75 -18.40
C LEU A 151 8.68 -3.33 -18.91
N TYR A 152 8.17 -2.43 -18.08
CA TYR A 152 7.79 -1.07 -18.50
C TYR A 152 8.02 -0.02 -17.39
N SER A 153 8.00 1.25 -17.80
CA SER A 153 8.07 2.41 -16.90
C SER A 153 6.68 2.86 -16.52
N ASP A 154 6.52 3.27 -15.27
CA ASP A 154 5.36 4.05 -14.84
C ASP A 154 5.82 5.10 -13.80
N ARG A 155 4.86 5.72 -13.11
CA ARG A 155 5.09 6.63 -11.99
C ARG A 155 4.11 6.36 -10.87
N THR A 156 4.56 6.58 -9.63
CA THR A 156 3.64 6.65 -8.50
C THR A 156 2.74 7.89 -8.65
N ILE A 157 1.71 8.00 -7.82
CA ILE A 157 0.88 9.21 -7.71
C ILE A 157 1.34 10.00 -6.50
N ARG A 158 1.64 11.28 -6.70
CA ARG A 158 1.88 12.23 -5.62
C ARG A 158 0.55 12.88 -5.24
N ILE A 159 0.28 12.94 -3.94
CA ILE A 159 -0.89 13.60 -3.37
C ILE A 159 -0.41 14.68 -2.41
N ASP A 160 -0.80 15.93 -2.65
CA ASP A 160 -0.51 17.07 -1.77
C ASP A 160 -1.75 17.41 -0.96
N PHE A 161 -1.67 17.24 0.35
CA PHE A 161 -2.73 17.64 1.27
C PHE A 161 -2.49 19.06 1.77
N ARG A 162 -3.48 19.94 1.60
CA ARG A 162 -3.41 21.28 2.15
C ARG A 162 -3.94 21.29 3.59
N LEU A 163 -3.15 21.81 4.51
CA LEU A 163 -3.53 21.91 5.93
C LEU A 163 -4.47 23.10 6.23
N ASP A 164 -4.78 23.92 5.22
CA ASP A 164 -5.73 25.02 5.31
C ASP A 164 -7.18 24.61 5.00
N GLY A 165 -7.44 23.31 4.84
CA GLY A 165 -8.76 22.77 4.54
C GLY A 165 -9.18 22.91 3.08
N GLY A 166 -8.27 23.35 2.19
CA GLY A 166 -8.49 23.30 0.75
C GLY A 166 -8.44 21.87 0.19
N ASP A 167 -8.90 21.72 -1.06
CA ASP A 167 -8.87 20.44 -1.77
C ASP A 167 -7.43 19.91 -1.92
N ALA A 168 -7.29 18.58 -1.89
CA ALA A 168 -6.02 17.92 -2.16
C ALA A 168 -5.68 18.01 -3.65
N ASP A 169 -4.41 18.23 -3.97
CA ASP A 169 -3.90 18.20 -5.34
C ASP A 169 -3.24 16.84 -5.62
N SER A 170 -3.24 16.41 -6.87
CA SER A 170 -2.60 15.16 -7.27
C SER A 170 -1.88 15.29 -8.60
N GLY A 171 -0.77 14.58 -8.74
CA GLY A 171 0.00 14.58 -9.98
C GLY A 171 1.00 13.42 -10.05
N PRO A 172 1.84 13.39 -11.10
CA PRO A 172 2.85 12.36 -11.25
C PRO A 172 3.84 12.39 -10.08
N GLY A 173 4.07 11.23 -9.49
CA GLY A 173 5.05 10.99 -8.44
C GLY A 173 6.41 10.53 -9.00
N VAL A 174 7.09 9.72 -8.21
CA VAL A 174 8.44 9.23 -8.53
C VAL A 174 8.40 8.14 -9.61
N PRO A 175 9.51 7.93 -10.34
CA PRO A 175 9.61 6.83 -11.29
C PRO A 175 9.35 5.48 -10.62
N LEU A 176 8.55 4.65 -11.29
CA LEU A 176 8.27 3.28 -10.92
C LEU A 176 8.69 2.36 -12.07
N ARG A 177 9.27 1.22 -11.73
CA ARG A 177 9.51 0.13 -12.69
C ARG A 177 8.54 -0.99 -12.39
N ALA A 178 8.02 -1.59 -13.44
CA ALA A 178 7.04 -2.68 -13.34
C ALA A 178 7.45 -3.85 -14.24
N LEU A 179 7.25 -5.05 -13.72
CA LEU A 179 7.41 -6.31 -14.43
C LEU A 179 6.12 -7.13 -14.29
N THR A 180 5.37 -7.22 -15.38
CA THR A 180 4.18 -8.06 -15.51
C THR A 180 4.60 -9.43 -16.01
N VAL A 181 4.22 -10.52 -15.33
CA VAL A 181 4.54 -11.91 -15.67
C VAL A 181 3.25 -12.72 -15.77
N ALA A 182 3.08 -13.49 -16.84
CA ALA A 182 1.89 -14.31 -17.04
C ALA A 182 1.72 -15.37 -15.93
N GLN A 183 0.45 -15.61 -15.55
CA GLN A 183 0.09 -16.63 -14.56
C GLN A 183 0.33 -18.07 -15.00
N ASP A 184 0.59 -18.31 -16.29
CA ASP A 184 1.04 -19.60 -16.81
C ASP A 184 1.86 -19.43 -18.10
N ALA A 185 2.56 -20.50 -18.48
CA ALA A 185 3.44 -20.50 -19.66
C ALA A 185 2.68 -20.41 -21.00
N LYS A 186 1.37 -20.69 -21.02
CA LYS A 186 0.52 -20.57 -22.21
C LYS A 186 -0.06 -19.17 -22.38
N ASP A 187 0.19 -18.27 -21.42
CA ASP A 187 -0.37 -16.91 -21.42
C ASP A 187 -1.90 -16.91 -21.46
N SER A 188 -2.54 -17.81 -20.69
CA SER A 188 -3.99 -18.04 -20.82
C SER A 188 -4.87 -16.91 -20.27
N GLY A 189 -4.26 -15.93 -19.60
CA GLY A 189 -4.91 -14.73 -19.08
C GLY A 189 -4.55 -14.48 -17.61
N GLY A 190 -4.45 -13.20 -17.24
CA GLY A 190 -4.04 -12.76 -15.91
C GLY A 190 -2.52 -12.77 -15.71
N SER A 191 -2.08 -11.99 -14.73
CA SER A 191 -0.66 -11.79 -14.45
C SER A 191 -0.36 -11.69 -12.96
N PHE A 192 0.93 -11.79 -12.66
CA PHE A 192 1.55 -11.23 -11.48
C PHE A 192 2.34 -9.99 -11.87
N ASP A 193 2.22 -8.94 -11.09
CA ASP A 193 2.89 -7.67 -11.33
C ASP A 193 3.82 -7.38 -10.15
N VAL A 194 5.11 -7.25 -10.45
CA VAL A 194 6.13 -6.82 -9.48
C VAL A 194 6.50 -5.38 -9.80
N THR A 195 6.25 -4.47 -8.87
CA THR A 195 6.61 -3.07 -9.02
C THR A 195 7.61 -2.64 -7.97
N LEU A 196 8.52 -1.74 -8.34
CA LEU A 196 9.50 -1.15 -7.45
C LEU A 196 9.57 0.34 -7.72
N TRP A 197 9.62 1.13 -6.65
CA TRP A 197 9.95 2.55 -6.71
C TRP A 197 10.84 2.92 -5.52
N ARG A 198 11.56 4.04 -5.67
CA ARG A 198 12.52 4.50 -4.65
C ARG A 198 12.07 5.82 -4.05
N ALA A 199 12.23 5.95 -2.74
CA ALA A 199 11.89 7.17 -1.99
C ALA A 199 12.76 8.37 -2.41
N ASP A 200 13.97 8.12 -2.91
CA ASP A 200 14.89 9.16 -3.42
C ASP A 200 14.60 9.60 -4.86
N GLY A 201 13.57 9.03 -5.51
CA GLY A 201 13.16 9.38 -6.87
C GLY A 201 14.08 8.85 -7.98
N MET A 202 15.11 8.08 -7.66
CA MET A 202 15.95 7.42 -8.66
C MET A 202 15.19 6.30 -9.35
N VAL A 203 15.48 6.07 -10.63
CA VAL A 203 14.88 4.99 -11.40
C VAL A 203 15.44 3.64 -10.92
N PRO A 204 14.58 2.69 -10.48
CA PRO A 204 15.01 1.35 -10.14
C PRO A 204 15.65 0.58 -11.31
N ASP A 205 16.53 -0.37 -11.01
CA ASP A 205 17.17 -1.22 -12.01
C ASP A 205 16.25 -2.40 -12.39
N ASP A 206 16.04 -2.57 -13.69
CA ASP A 206 15.31 -3.69 -14.29
C ASP A 206 15.83 -5.07 -13.85
N ALA A 207 17.14 -5.22 -13.67
CA ALA A 207 17.72 -6.48 -13.23
C ALA A 207 17.33 -6.82 -11.79
N VAL A 208 17.09 -5.83 -10.93
CA VAL A 208 16.57 -6.04 -9.58
C VAL A 208 15.16 -6.63 -9.64
N LEU A 209 14.26 -6.07 -10.45
CA LEU A 209 12.88 -6.56 -10.58
C LEU A 209 12.85 -8.01 -11.06
N ILE A 210 13.66 -8.36 -12.06
CA ILE A 210 13.71 -9.73 -12.58
C ILE A 210 14.20 -10.69 -11.50
N ARG A 211 15.26 -10.35 -10.75
CA ARG A 211 15.75 -11.19 -9.64
C ARG A 211 14.71 -11.37 -8.54
N VAL A 212 14.02 -10.30 -8.16
CA VAL A 212 12.92 -10.38 -7.17
C VAL A 212 11.83 -11.31 -7.69
N ALA A 213 11.36 -11.13 -8.93
CA ALA A 213 10.33 -11.98 -9.53
C ALA A 213 10.76 -13.46 -9.60
N GLU A 214 12.01 -13.74 -10.00
CA GLU A 214 12.53 -15.10 -10.08
C GLU A 214 12.59 -15.81 -8.72
N LYS A 215 12.72 -15.07 -7.63
CA LYS A 215 12.76 -15.63 -6.26
C LYS A 215 11.38 -15.68 -5.61
N VAL A 216 10.55 -14.66 -5.82
CA VAL A 216 9.25 -14.49 -5.17
C VAL A 216 8.15 -15.28 -5.86
N LEU A 217 8.06 -15.24 -7.19
CA LEU A 217 6.96 -15.88 -7.92
C LEU A 217 6.85 -17.40 -7.70
N PRO A 218 7.97 -18.16 -7.62
CA PRO A 218 7.89 -19.60 -7.33
C PRO A 218 7.32 -19.95 -5.96
N THR A 219 7.31 -19.01 -5.01
CA THR A 219 6.77 -19.23 -3.66
C THR A 219 5.30 -18.85 -3.54
N VAL A 220 4.72 -18.22 -4.58
CA VAL A 220 3.30 -17.87 -4.60
C VAL A 220 2.44 -19.15 -4.72
N PRO A 221 1.41 -19.32 -3.87
CA PRO A 221 0.53 -20.48 -3.96
C PRO A 221 -0.11 -20.62 -5.35
N GLY A 222 -0.12 -21.84 -5.89
CA GLY A 222 -0.64 -22.10 -7.23
C GLY A 222 0.37 -21.87 -8.36
N TRP A 223 1.60 -21.45 -8.06
CA TRP A 223 2.67 -21.41 -9.06
C TRP A 223 3.07 -22.84 -9.48
N ALA A 224 2.54 -23.29 -10.61
CA ALA A 224 3.03 -24.51 -11.25
C ALA A 224 4.35 -24.20 -11.97
N ALA A 225 5.44 -24.83 -11.52
CA ALA A 225 6.68 -24.87 -12.29
C ALA A 225 6.34 -25.43 -13.69
N GLY A 226 6.64 -24.66 -14.73
CA GLY A 226 6.39 -25.08 -16.11
C GLY A 226 7.02 -26.46 -16.34
N ARG A 227 6.21 -27.42 -16.76
CA ARG A 227 6.66 -28.77 -17.13
C ARG A 227 7.09 -28.77 -18.59
#